data_AF-A0A4R6JK86-F1
#
_entry.id   AF-A0A4R6JK86-F1
#
_cell.length_a   1.000
_cell.length_b   1.000
_cell.length_c   1.000
_cell.angle_alpha   90.00
_cell.angle_beta   90.00
_cell.angle_gamma   90.00
#
_symmetry.space_group_name_H-M   'P 1'
#
loop_
_entity.id
_entity.type
_entity.pdbx_description
1 polymer ?
#
loop_
_entity_poly.entity_id
_entity_poly.type
_entity_poly.pdbx_seq_one_letter_code
_entity_poly.pdbx_strand_id
1 'polypeptide(L)'
;MAEFDEDMWDRAALRRLHAGETEVLLEGRPLAPVLQHAGQALLDAGSAADGDLVRRCVAGLRERDAAGDDVLAMELQAMLGEAVTSEHVPWPLTPIPVDLDILAGLLDGDPLAGDGAIDLLTGNIYPPGSLDFDLPEELDEDSESFDPDRWLHFHPESGEGYRDMRDFAAGLPDGRLREQLFQALEGRGAFRRFRNVLHDDAHEVQLTRWNLFRDERELGRAREWLGLKGYRSAIR
;
A
#
# COMPACT_ATOMS: atom_id res chain seq x y z
N MET A 1 6.29 26.07 -18.46
CA MET A 1 4.89 25.61 -18.52
C MET A 1 4.92 24.24 -19.18
N ALA A 2 5.08 23.19 -18.39
CA ALA A 2 4.77 21.85 -18.85
C ALA A 2 3.25 21.71 -18.75
N GLU A 3 2.60 21.37 -19.86
CA GLU A 3 1.21 20.91 -19.85
C GLU A 3 1.16 19.74 -18.87
N PHE A 4 0.40 19.89 -17.77
CA PHE A 4 0.11 18.78 -16.88
C PHE A 4 -0.81 17.84 -17.66
N ASP A 5 -0.22 16.82 -18.28
CA ASP A 5 -0.90 15.84 -19.12
C ASP A 5 -2.10 15.26 -18.34
N GLU A 6 -3.31 15.59 -18.80
CA GLU A 6 -4.56 15.05 -18.28
C GLU A 6 -4.60 13.55 -18.62
N ASP A 7 -4.95 12.71 -17.64
CA ASP A 7 -5.26 11.27 -17.78
C ASP A 7 -4.14 10.23 -18.00
N MET A 8 -3.03 10.34 -17.28
CA MET A 8 -2.01 9.28 -17.30
C MET A 8 -2.40 7.98 -16.58
N TRP A 9 -3.32 8.00 -15.59
CA TRP A 9 -3.86 6.80 -14.92
C TRP A 9 -5.34 6.98 -14.59
N ASP A 10 -6.21 6.68 -15.54
CA ASP A 10 -7.67 6.70 -15.34
C ASP A 10 -8.16 5.42 -14.63
N ARG A 11 -9.45 5.38 -14.27
CA ARG A 11 -10.07 4.22 -13.60
C ARG A 11 -10.07 2.95 -14.45
N ALA A 12 -10.03 3.04 -15.77
CA ALA A 12 -9.97 1.85 -16.62
C ALA A 12 -8.56 1.25 -16.62
N ALA A 13 -7.53 2.08 -16.75
CA ALA A 13 -6.13 1.67 -16.67
C ALA A 13 -5.81 1.07 -15.30
N LEU A 14 -6.24 1.71 -14.21
CA LEU A 14 -6.03 1.20 -12.85
C LEU A 14 -6.73 -0.14 -12.63
N ARG A 15 -7.96 -0.32 -13.11
CA ARG A 15 -8.66 -1.62 -13.02
C ARG A 15 -7.92 -2.73 -13.73
N ARG A 16 -7.34 -2.46 -14.91
CA ARG A 16 -6.53 -3.43 -15.65
C ARG A 16 -5.25 -3.78 -14.89
N LEU A 17 -4.58 -2.77 -14.32
CA LEU A 17 -3.40 -2.98 -13.50
C LEU A 17 -3.71 -3.85 -12.27
N HIS A 18 -4.80 -3.56 -11.55
CA HIS A 18 -5.22 -4.33 -10.37
C HIS A 18 -5.67 -5.75 -10.72
N ALA A 19 -6.05 -6.00 -11.99
CA ALA A 19 -6.32 -7.33 -12.50
C ALA A 19 -5.05 -8.10 -12.92
N GLY A 20 -3.85 -7.51 -12.76
CA GLY A 20 -2.57 -8.10 -13.11
C GLY A 20 -2.14 -7.93 -14.57
N GLU A 21 -2.82 -7.09 -15.36
CA GLU A 21 -2.45 -6.83 -16.75
C GLU A 21 -1.19 -5.94 -16.84
N THR A 22 -0.01 -6.54 -16.85
CA THR A 22 1.26 -5.79 -16.90
C THR A 22 1.46 -4.98 -18.19
N GLU A 23 0.76 -5.30 -19.28
CA GLU A 23 0.84 -4.59 -20.56
C GLU A 23 0.41 -3.13 -20.45
N VAL A 24 -0.48 -2.80 -19.51
CA VAL A 24 -0.93 -1.42 -19.27
C VAL A 24 0.23 -0.50 -18.85
N LEU A 25 1.31 -1.07 -18.29
CA LEU A 25 2.52 -0.35 -17.90
C LEU A 25 3.42 0.02 -19.10
N LEU A 26 3.18 -0.59 -20.27
CA LEU A 26 3.92 -0.34 -21.50
C LEU A 26 3.26 0.71 -22.41
N GLU A 27 2.08 1.22 -22.04
CA GLU A 27 1.28 2.16 -22.83
C GLU A 27 1.79 3.62 -22.76
N GLY A 28 3.10 3.82 -22.51
CA GLY A 28 3.72 5.15 -22.43
C GLY A 28 3.37 5.95 -21.16
N ARG A 29 2.67 5.34 -20.19
CA ARG A 29 2.31 5.94 -18.90
C ARG A 29 3.53 5.98 -17.96
N PRO A 30 3.64 6.97 -17.05
CA PRO A 30 4.72 7.02 -16.09
C PRO A 30 4.46 5.99 -15.00
N LEU A 31 5.52 5.32 -14.55
CA LEU A 31 5.43 4.34 -13.47
C LEU A 31 5.32 4.99 -12.09
N ALA A 32 5.87 6.19 -11.91
CA ALA A 32 5.98 6.85 -10.60
C ALA A 32 4.70 6.86 -9.74
N PRO A 33 3.49 7.07 -10.31
CA PRO A 33 2.25 7.06 -9.52
C PRO A 33 1.73 5.69 -9.13
N VAL A 34 2.30 4.59 -9.65
CA VAL A 34 1.78 3.22 -9.49
C VAL A 34 2.88 2.23 -9.12
N LEU A 35 4.00 2.67 -8.53
CA LEU A 35 5.17 1.80 -8.34
C LEU A 35 4.88 0.59 -7.45
N GLN A 36 4.05 0.73 -6.40
CA GLN A 36 3.68 -0.39 -5.53
C GLN A 36 2.77 -1.38 -6.28
N HIS A 37 1.71 -0.89 -6.93
CA HIS A 37 0.81 -1.74 -7.72
C HIS A 37 1.52 -2.40 -8.91
N ALA A 38 2.36 -1.64 -9.63
CA ALA A 38 3.13 -2.13 -10.78
C ALA A 38 4.13 -3.19 -10.34
N GLY A 39 4.88 -2.96 -9.27
CA GLY A 39 5.82 -3.94 -8.76
C GLY A 39 5.12 -5.21 -8.28
N GLN A 40 3.97 -5.10 -7.62
CA GLN A 40 3.17 -6.28 -7.24
C GLN A 40 2.70 -7.07 -8.47
N ALA A 41 2.10 -6.41 -9.46
CA ALA A 41 1.67 -7.08 -10.70
C ALA A 41 2.84 -7.75 -11.45
N LEU A 42 4.04 -7.16 -11.40
CA LEU A 42 5.25 -7.75 -11.98
C LEU A 42 5.75 -8.97 -11.19
N LEU A 43 5.66 -8.95 -9.86
CA LEU A 43 5.96 -10.12 -9.01
C LEU A 43 4.99 -11.28 -9.30
N ASP A 44 3.70 -10.97 -9.45
CA ASP A 44 2.65 -11.96 -9.74
C ASP A 44 2.84 -12.58 -11.13
N ALA A 45 3.26 -11.77 -12.11
CA ALA A 45 3.63 -12.26 -13.44
C ALA A 45 4.89 -13.14 -13.42
N GLY A 46 5.76 -12.99 -12.41
CA GLY A 46 6.95 -13.81 -12.21
C GLY A 46 7.85 -13.85 -13.44
N SER A 47 8.18 -15.06 -13.91
CA SER A 47 9.05 -15.23 -15.10
C SER A 47 8.44 -14.73 -16.41
N ALA A 48 7.14 -14.45 -16.46
CA ALA A 48 6.48 -13.87 -17.63
C ALA A 48 6.64 -12.34 -17.71
N ALA A 49 7.08 -11.69 -16.64
CA ALA A 49 7.27 -10.25 -16.60
C ALA A 49 8.39 -9.78 -17.55
N ASP A 50 8.21 -8.60 -18.15
CA ASP A 50 9.24 -7.95 -18.94
C ASP A 50 10.38 -7.47 -18.02
N GLY A 51 11.59 -8.02 -18.21
CA GLY A 51 12.74 -7.69 -17.36
C GLY A 51 13.22 -6.24 -17.45
N ASP A 52 13.00 -5.53 -18.56
CA ASP A 52 13.30 -4.09 -18.64
C ASP A 52 12.30 -3.29 -17.80
N LEU A 53 11.02 -3.66 -17.89
CA LEU A 53 9.96 -3.06 -17.08
C LEU A 53 10.19 -3.27 -15.57
N VAL A 54 10.62 -4.47 -15.18
CA VAL A 54 11.03 -4.77 -13.80
C VAL A 54 12.14 -3.85 -13.34
N ARG A 55 13.23 -3.69 -14.13
CA ARG A 55 14.34 -2.80 -13.75
C ARG A 55 13.93 -1.33 -13.70
N ARG A 56 13.04 -0.87 -14.59
CA ARG A 56 12.47 0.48 -14.54
C ARG A 56 11.63 0.71 -13.29
N CYS A 57 10.83 -0.28 -12.89
CA CYS A 57 10.07 -0.24 -11.64
C CYS A 57 11.01 -0.17 -10.43
N VAL A 58 12.03 -1.04 -10.37
CA VAL A 58 13.08 -1.00 -9.34
C VAL A 58 13.75 0.37 -9.26
N ALA A 59 14.14 0.96 -10.40
CA ALA A 59 14.75 2.28 -10.43
C ALA A 59 13.81 3.37 -9.88
N GLY A 60 12.52 3.33 -10.26
CA GLY A 60 11.53 4.27 -9.74
C GLY A 60 11.28 4.13 -8.24
N LEU A 61 11.22 2.90 -7.72
CA LEU A 61 11.10 2.63 -6.28
C LEU A 61 12.29 3.19 -5.51
N ARG A 62 13.52 2.93 -5.98
CA ARG A 62 14.76 3.43 -5.35
C ARG A 62 14.90 4.95 -5.42
N GLU A 63 14.39 5.58 -6.49
CA GLU A 63 14.40 7.03 -6.62
C GLU A 63 13.36 7.68 -5.70
N ARG A 64 12.18 7.08 -5.55
CA ARG A 64 11.10 7.58 -4.70
C ARG A 64 11.41 7.44 -3.22
N ASP A 65 12.05 6.33 -2.83
CA ASP A 65 12.52 6.05 -1.45
C ASP A 65 11.40 6.22 -0.40
N ALA A 66 10.19 5.78 -0.73
CA ALA A 66 9.07 5.75 0.21
C ALA A 66 9.06 4.44 1.01
N ALA A 67 8.27 4.41 2.10
CA ALA A 67 8.07 3.22 2.92
C ALA A 67 7.74 2.00 2.03
N GLY A 68 8.49 0.92 2.20
CA GLY A 68 8.31 -0.36 1.51
C GLY A 68 8.80 -0.38 0.05
N ASP A 69 9.31 0.72 -0.48
CA ASP A 69 9.91 0.75 -1.82
C ASP A 69 11.19 -0.08 -1.87
N ASP A 70 11.97 -0.05 -0.80
CA ASP A 70 13.16 -0.86 -0.65
C ASP A 70 12.82 -2.37 -0.64
N VAL A 71 11.80 -2.77 0.10
CA VAL A 71 11.31 -4.16 0.18
C VAL A 71 10.85 -4.65 -1.19
N LEU A 72 10.00 -3.88 -1.88
CA LEU A 72 9.49 -4.27 -3.20
C LEU A 72 10.61 -4.33 -4.24
N ALA A 73 11.53 -3.36 -4.22
CA ALA A 73 12.68 -3.36 -5.12
C ALA A 73 13.56 -4.59 -4.89
N MET A 74 13.79 -4.98 -3.64
CA MET A 74 14.54 -6.19 -3.29
C MET A 74 13.87 -7.46 -3.83
N GLU A 75 12.55 -7.60 -3.68
CA GLU A 75 11.79 -8.73 -4.22
C GLU A 75 11.88 -8.82 -5.75
N LEU A 76 11.72 -7.69 -6.44
CA LEU A 76 11.84 -7.62 -7.90
C LEU A 76 13.26 -7.95 -8.39
N GLN A 77 14.29 -7.46 -7.70
CA GLN A 77 15.69 -7.79 -8.01
C GLN A 77 15.97 -9.28 -7.80
N ALA A 78 15.48 -9.86 -6.70
CA ALA A 78 15.62 -11.28 -6.43
C ALA A 78 14.90 -12.15 -7.46
N MET A 79 13.73 -11.73 -7.94
CA MET A 79 13.01 -12.37 -9.05
C MET A 79 13.86 -12.41 -10.32
N LEU A 80 14.65 -11.37 -10.60
CA LEU A 80 15.61 -11.33 -11.72
C LEU A 80 16.90 -12.14 -11.47
N GLY A 81 17.07 -12.71 -10.27
CA GLY A 81 18.32 -13.37 -9.87
C GLY A 81 19.48 -12.40 -9.62
N GLU A 82 19.19 -11.12 -9.42
CA GLU A 82 20.16 -10.08 -9.09
C GLU A 82 20.51 -10.14 -7.59
N ALA A 83 21.72 -9.69 -7.24
CA ALA A 83 22.16 -9.69 -5.85
C ALA A 83 21.41 -8.62 -5.04
N VAL A 84 20.96 -9.00 -3.83
CA VAL A 84 20.17 -8.15 -2.94
C VAL A 84 20.89 -8.00 -1.60
N THR A 85 20.93 -6.79 -1.06
CA THR A 85 21.42 -6.50 0.28
C THR A 85 20.39 -5.68 1.03
N SER A 86 20.16 -6.00 2.31
CA SER A 86 19.38 -5.17 3.21
C SER A 86 20.11 -4.95 4.53
N GLU A 87 20.07 -3.72 5.01
CA GLU A 87 20.63 -3.34 6.31
C GLU A 87 19.60 -3.45 7.44
N HIS A 88 18.30 -3.32 7.13
CA HIS A 88 17.23 -3.16 8.12
C HIS A 88 16.13 -4.22 8.02
N VAL A 89 16.07 -4.95 6.90
CA VAL A 89 15.02 -5.94 6.62
C VAL A 89 15.67 -7.32 6.55
N PRO A 90 15.21 -8.30 7.35
CA PRO A 90 15.69 -9.68 7.23
C PRO A 90 15.44 -10.21 5.82
N TRP A 91 16.43 -10.92 5.25
CA TRP A 91 16.35 -11.46 3.89
C TRP A 91 16.90 -12.89 3.83
N PRO A 92 16.24 -13.84 3.15
CA PRO A 92 14.97 -13.69 2.41
C PRO A 92 13.73 -13.58 3.31
N LEU A 93 12.69 -12.92 2.80
CA LEU A 93 11.39 -12.81 3.49
C LEU A 93 10.56 -14.09 3.34
N THR A 94 9.87 -14.46 4.42
CA THR A 94 8.97 -15.62 4.46
C THR A 94 7.63 -15.26 3.82
N PRO A 95 7.18 -15.94 2.76
CA PRO A 95 5.86 -15.69 2.18
C PRO A 95 4.74 -16.14 3.10
N ILE A 96 3.72 -15.29 3.27
CA ILE A 96 2.45 -15.61 3.94
C ILE A 96 1.25 -15.23 3.07
N PRO A 97 0.12 -15.97 3.16
CA PRO A 97 -1.05 -15.77 2.29
C PRO A 97 -1.92 -14.57 2.73
N VAL A 98 -1.31 -13.46 3.13
CA VAL A 98 -2.01 -12.27 3.63
C VAL A 98 -2.39 -11.32 2.50
N ASP A 99 -3.61 -10.80 2.56
CA ASP A 99 -4.05 -9.71 1.69
C ASP A 99 -3.42 -8.38 2.14
N LEU A 100 -2.53 -7.85 1.30
CA LEU A 100 -1.77 -6.64 1.63
C LEU A 100 -2.65 -5.38 1.62
N ASP A 101 -3.66 -5.31 0.75
CA ASP A 101 -4.59 -4.18 0.67
C ASP A 101 -5.45 -4.11 1.93
N ILE A 102 -5.97 -5.25 2.38
CA ILE A 102 -6.75 -5.33 3.62
C ILE A 102 -5.87 -4.97 4.82
N LEU A 103 -4.64 -5.50 4.89
CA LEU A 103 -3.71 -5.17 5.97
C LEU A 103 -3.38 -3.68 6.00
N ALA A 104 -3.11 -3.08 4.85
CA ALA A 104 -2.78 -1.66 4.73
C ALA A 104 -3.87 -0.76 5.31
N GLY A 105 -5.13 -1.04 5.00
CA GLY A 105 -6.26 -0.29 5.55
C GLY A 105 -6.46 -0.44 7.06
N LEU A 106 -6.01 -1.57 7.65
CA LEU A 106 -6.13 -1.83 9.08
C LEU A 106 -4.96 -1.26 9.90
N LEU A 107 -3.78 -1.11 9.29
CA LEU A 107 -2.60 -0.51 9.93
C LEU A 107 -2.75 1.00 10.14
N ASP A 108 -3.34 1.75 9.18
CA ASP A 108 -3.67 3.18 9.32
C ASP A 108 -5.08 3.36 9.92
N GLY A 109 -5.25 2.85 11.15
CA GLY A 109 -6.54 2.76 11.84
C GLY A 109 -6.65 3.63 13.09
N ASP A 110 -7.74 3.42 13.85
CA ASP A 110 -7.90 4.03 15.18
C ASP A 110 -7.16 3.19 16.23
N PRO A 111 -6.12 3.73 16.91
CA PRO A 111 -5.39 3.00 17.96
C PRO A 111 -6.29 2.62 19.15
N LEU A 112 -7.43 3.32 19.34
CA LEU A 112 -8.40 2.98 20.39
C LEU A 112 -9.27 1.77 20.05
N ALA A 113 -9.19 1.26 18.82
CA ALA A 113 -9.90 0.06 18.42
C ALA A 113 -9.28 -1.23 18.99
N GLY A 114 -8.08 -1.16 19.60
CA GLY A 114 -7.37 -2.31 20.14
C GLY A 114 -6.39 -2.93 19.16
N ASP A 115 -6.00 -4.18 19.41
CA ASP A 115 -5.02 -4.89 18.60
C ASP A 115 -5.71 -5.81 17.59
N GLY A 116 -5.09 -5.95 16.42
CA GLY A 116 -5.45 -6.94 15.41
C GLY A 116 -4.44 -8.09 15.38
N ALA A 117 -4.77 -9.14 14.64
CA ALA A 117 -3.88 -10.28 14.43
C ALA A 117 -3.99 -10.81 13.01
N ILE A 118 -2.89 -11.35 12.51
CA ILE A 118 -2.82 -12.09 11.25
C ILE A 118 -2.56 -13.54 11.59
N ASP A 119 -3.39 -14.43 11.06
CA ASP A 119 -3.12 -15.86 11.05
C ASP A 119 -2.08 -16.16 9.97
N LEU A 120 -0.85 -16.49 10.37
CA LEU A 120 0.25 -16.74 9.44
C LEU A 120 0.02 -17.99 8.58
N LEU A 121 -0.86 -18.91 9.00
CA LEU A 121 -1.19 -20.12 8.27
C LEU A 121 -2.26 -19.88 7.21
N THR A 122 -3.34 -19.19 7.57
CA THR A 122 -4.50 -19.00 6.67
C THR A 122 -4.48 -17.68 5.90
N GLY A 123 -3.77 -16.68 6.42
CA GLY A 123 -3.76 -15.32 5.88
C GLY A 123 -4.93 -14.46 6.36
N ASN A 124 -5.81 -15.00 7.20
CA ASN A 124 -6.93 -14.26 7.76
C ASN A 124 -6.41 -13.10 8.62
N ILE A 125 -7.00 -11.93 8.42
CA ILE A 125 -6.70 -10.74 9.23
C ILE A 125 -7.90 -10.48 10.14
N TYR A 126 -7.64 -10.57 11.44
CA TYR A 126 -8.58 -10.22 12.50
C TYR A 126 -8.43 -8.73 12.80
N PRO A 127 -9.48 -7.92 12.52
CA PRO A 127 -9.40 -6.48 12.73
C PRO A 127 -9.19 -6.12 14.20
N PRO A 128 -8.61 -4.94 14.48
CA PRO A 128 -8.54 -4.35 15.81
C PRO A 128 -9.85 -4.46 16.59
N GLY A 129 -9.77 -5.05 17.79
CA GLY A 129 -10.90 -5.19 18.72
C GLY A 129 -11.87 -6.33 18.42
N SER A 130 -11.69 -7.07 17.31
CA SER A 130 -12.51 -8.25 17.03
C SER A 130 -12.22 -9.42 17.97
N LEU A 131 -10.96 -9.56 18.39
CA LEU A 131 -10.49 -10.64 19.27
C LEU A 131 -11.09 -10.58 20.68
N ASP A 132 -11.57 -9.42 21.12
CA ASP A 132 -12.23 -9.25 22.43
C ASP A 132 -13.58 -9.98 22.51
N PHE A 133 -14.21 -10.26 21.37
CA PHE A 133 -15.55 -10.83 21.29
C PHE A 133 -15.61 -12.17 20.54
N ASP A 134 -14.66 -12.40 19.64
CA ASP A 134 -14.61 -13.58 18.77
C ASP A 134 -13.16 -14.08 18.66
N LEU A 135 -12.65 -14.64 19.76
CA LEU A 135 -11.30 -15.18 19.88
C LEU A 135 -11.22 -16.55 19.22
N PRO A 136 -10.38 -16.76 18.19
CA PRO A 136 -10.16 -18.09 17.61
C PRO A 136 -9.61 -19.06 18.65
N GLU A 137 -10.05 -20.33 18.60
CA GLU A 137 -9.58 -21.36 19.54
C GLU A 137 -8.04 -21.51 19.49
N GLU A 138 -7.42 -21.33 18.33
CA GLU A 138 -5.96 -21.46 18.19
C GLU A 138 -5.18 -20.24 18.70
N LEU A 139 -5.87 -19.16 19.07
CA LEU A 139 -5.32 -17.98 19.75
C LEU A 139 -5.59 -18.02 21.27
N ASP A 140 -6.57 -18.79 21.71
CA ASP A 140 -6.95 -18.91 23.12
C ASP A 140 -5.93 -19.78 23.90
N GLU A 141 -5.22 -19.20 24.85
CA GLU A 141 -4.21 -19.89 25.68
C GLU A 141 -4.79 -21.06 26.49
N ASP A 142 -6.09 -21.06 26.77
CA ASP A 142 -6.78 -22.13 27.50
C ASP A 142 -7.25 -23.27 26.58
N SER A 143 -7.09 -23.15 25.27
CA SER A 143 -7.48 -24.14 24.27
C SER A 143 -6.43 -25.22 24.02
N GLU A 144 -6.88 -26.44 23.71
CA GLU A 144 -5.98 -27.54 23.29
C GLU A 144 -5.31 -27.29 21.94
N SER A 145 -5.88 -26.40 21.12
CA SER A 145 -5.37 -26.04 19.78
C SER A 145 -4.50 -24.77 19.78
N PHE A 146 -4.19 -24.20 20.94
CA PHE A 146 -3.37 -23.00 21.08
C PHE A 146 -2.01 -23.14 20.38
N ASP A 147 -1.68 -22.18 19.52
CA ASP A 147 -0.39 -22.10 18.83
C ASP A 147 0.15 -20.66 18.86
N PRO A 148 1.08 -20.33 19.78
CA PRO A 148 1.61 -18.97 19.91
C PRO A 148 2.46 -18.52 18.71
N ASP A 149 2.98 -19.46 17.90
CA ASP A 149 3.85 -19.15 16.77
C ASP A 149 3.06 -18.92 15.46
N ARG A 150 1.72 -19.13 15.48
CA ARG A 150 0.82 -18.96 14.34
C ARG A 150 0.40 -17.51 14.10
N TRP A 151 0.57 -16.63 15.09
CA TRP A 151 -0.08 -15.32 15.08
C TRP A 151 0.92 -14.17 14.96
N LEU A 152 0.61 -13.21 14.09
CA LEU A 152 1.32 -11.95 14.00
C LEU A 152 0.40 -10.81 14.40
N HIS A 153 0.62 -10.28 15.61
CA HIS A 153 -0.17 -9.17 16.15
C HIS A 153 0.27 -7.82 15.59
N PHE A 154 -0.69 -6.91 15.44
CA PHE A 154 -0.45 -5.52 15.05
C PHE A 154 -1.32 -4.57 15.85
N HIS A 155 -0.79 -3.37 16.07
CA HIS A 155 -1.52 -2.26 16.66
C HIS A 155 -1.65 -1.16 15.60
N PRO A 156 -2.87 -0.66 15.31
CA PRO A 156 -3.03 0.43 14.36
C PRO A 156 -2.33 1.69 14.82
N GLU A 157 -1.72 2.41 13.88
CA GLU A 157 -1.20 3.74 14.12
C GLU A 157 -2.09 4.77 13.45
N SER A 158 -2.21 5.95 14.06
CA SER A 158 -2.94 7.06 13.47
C SER A 158 -1.99 8.17 13.05
N GLY A 159 -2.32 8.83 11.95
CA GLY A 159 -1.71 10.11 11.56
C GLY A 159 -1.03 10.10 10.20
N GLU A 160 -0.72 8.92 9.65
CA GLU A 160 -0.22 8.79 8.29
C GLU A 160 -1.24 9.32 7.28
N GLY A 161 -2.52 8.95 7.41
CA GLY A 161 -3.56 9.48 6.53
C GLY A 161 -3.68 11.02 6.54
N TYR A 162 -3.34 11.70 7.65
CA TYR A 162 -3.31 13.17 7.69
C TYR A 162 -2.07 13.74 6.99
N ARG A 163 -0.91 13.09 7.15
CA ARG A 163 0.31 13.42 6.40
C ARG A 163 0.07 13.26 4.90
N ASP A 164 -0.53 12.14 4.49
CA ASP A 164 -0.85 11.85 3.09
C ASP A 164 -1.76 12.92 2.49
N MET A 165 -2.80 13.36 3.20
CA MET A 165 -3.66 14.47 2.74
C MET A 165 -2.91 15.79 2.55
N ARG A 166 -1.99 16.11 3.47
CA ARG A 166 -1.17 17.33 3.38
C ARG A 166 -0.20 17.26 2.20
N ASP A 167 0.46 16.13 2.01
CA ASP A 167 1.44 15.92 0.94
C ASP A 167 0.75 15.94 -0.43
N PHE A 168 -0.42 15.30 -0.55
CA PHE A 168 -1.22 15.36 -1.77
C PHE A 168 -1.63 16.80 -2.12
N ALA A 169 -2.16 17.56 -1.14
CA ALA A 169 -2.53 18.95 -1.36
C ALA A 169 -1.32 19.83 -1.72
N ALA A 170 -0.15 19.56 -1.14
CA ALA A 170 1.09 20.26 -1.44
C ALA A 170 1.62 19.97 -2.86
N GLY A 171 1.39 18.76 -3.37
CA GLY A 171 1.79 18.34 -4.72
C GLY A 171 0.92 18.91 -5.84
N LEU A 172 -0.25 19.49 -5.52
CA LEU A 172 -1.09 20.13 -6.52
C LEU A 172 -0.50 21.48 -6.99
N PRO A 173 -0.74 21.87 -8.27
CA PRO A 173 -0.45 23.21 -8.74
C PRO A 173 -1.12 24.29 -7.88
N ASP A 174 -0.52 25.48 -7.80
CA ASP A 174 -1.14 26.62 -7.14
C ASP A 174 -2.49 26.94 -7.76
N GLY A 175 -3.53 27.04 -6.94
CA GLY A 175 -4.89 27.31 -7.41
C GLY A 175 -5.97 26.99 -6.38
N ARG A 176 -7.22 27.22 -6.79
CA ARG A 176 -8.39 27.14 -5.91
C ARG A 176 -8.55 25.79 -5.21
N LEU A 177 -8.34 24.68 -5.92
CA LEU A 177 -8.47 23.36 -5.33
C LEU A 177 -7.45 23.14 -4.21
N ARG A 178 -6.18 23.49 -4.44
CA ARG A 178 -5.12 23.39 -3.43
C ARG A 178 -5.47 24.21 -2.18
N GLU A 179 -5.93 25.45 -2.35
CA GLU A 179 -6.37 26.31 -1.25
C GLU A 179 -7.53 25.70 -0.47
N GLN A 180 -8.54 25.17 -1.18
CA GLN A 180 -9.70 24.51 -0.56
C GLN A 180 -9.31 23.26 0.23
N LEU A 181 -8.37 22.45 -0.28
CA LEU A 181 -7.88 21.27 0.44
C LEU A 181 -7.11 21.67 1.71
N PHE A 182 -6.24 22.68 1.65
CA PHE A 182 -5.55 23.17 2.86
C PHE A 182 -6.51 23.74 3.90
N GLN A 183 -7.51 24.53 3.49
CA GLN A 183 -8.57 25.00 4.38
C GLN A 183 -9.36 23.84 4.99
N ALA A 184 -9.66 22.80 4.20
CA ALA A 184 -10.36 21.62 4.69
C ALA A 184 -9.57 20.89 5.80
N LEU A 185 -8.25 20.97 5.79
CA LEU A 185 -7.35 20.33 6.77
C LEU A 185 -7.24 21.08 8.11
N GLU A 186 -7.88 22.24 8.26
CA GLU A 186 -7.86 23.02 9.51
C GLU A 186 -8.87 22.50 10.55
N GLY A 187 -8.39 22.09 11.72
CA GLY A 187 -9.24 21.73 12.86
C GLY A 187 -9.95 20.38 12.75
N ARG A 188 -10.91 20.13 13.66
CA ARG A 188 -11.56 18.82 13.81
C ARG A 188 -12.37 18.43 12.57
N GLY A 189 -12.29 17.16 12.16
CA GLY A 189 -13.02 16.65 11.00
C GLY A 189 -12.35 16.91 9.64
N ALA A 190 -11.05 17.18 9.65
CA ALA A 190 -10.22 17.40 8.47
C ALA A 190 -10.41 16.33 7.38
N PHE A 191 -10.34 15.06 7.75
CA PHE A 191 -10.50 13.93 6.83
C PHE A 191 -11.81 13.98 6.04
N ARG A 192 -12.94 14.17 6.73
CA ARG A 192 -14.26 14.22 6.07
C ARG A 192 -14.36 15.43 5.16
N ARG A 193 -13.91 16.61 5.59
CA ARG A 193 -13.97 17.83 4.76
C ARG A 193 -13.08 17.73 3.54
N PHE A 194 -11.87 17.19 3.69
CA PHE A 194 -10.94 16.98 2.58
C PHE A 194 -11.58 16.09 1.52
N ARG A 195 -12.13 14.94 1.91
CA ARG A 195 -12.86 14.06 0.98
C ARG A 195 -14.07 14.75 0.35
N ASN A 196 -14.84 15.51 1.12
CA ASN A 196 -15.99 16.25 0.59
C ASN A 196 -15.61 17.25 -0.50
N VAL A 197 -14.43 17.89 -0.40
CA VAL A 197 -13.92 18.76 -1.47
C VAL A 197 -13.67 17.95 -2.74
N LEU A 198 -13.03 16.78 -2.63
CA LEU A 198 -12.73 15.94 -3.80
C LEU A 198 -13.95 15.23 -4.41
N HIS A 199 -15.03 15.07 -3.64
CA HIS A 199 -16.28 14.47 -4.13
C HIS A 199 -17.17 15.41 -4.96
N ASP A 200 -16.76 16.66 -5.17
CA ASP A 200 -17.39 17.53 -6.17
C ASP A 200 -17.15 16.94 -7.58
N ASP A 201 -18.19 16.91 -8.42
CA ASP A 201 -18.10 16.37 -9.79
C ASP A 201 -16.99 17.05 -10.61
N ALA A 202 -16.67 18.31 -10.32
CA ALA A 202 -15.57 19.05 -10.95
C ALA A 202 -14.18 18.49 -10.61
N HIS A 203 -14.08 17.53 -9.69
CA HIS A 203 -12.82 17.00 -9.15
C HIS A 203 -12.68 15.49 -9.31
N GLU A 204 -13.47 14.84 -10.19
CA GLU A 204 -13.43 13.38 -10.40
C GLU A 204 -12.02 12.83 -10.71
N VAL A 205 -11.26 13.54 -11.56
CA VAL A 205 -9.87 13.18 -11.88
C VAL A 205 -8.98 13.27 -10.63
N GLN A 206 -9.17 14.31 -9.82
CA GLN A 206 -8.39 14.53 -8.60
C GLN A 206 -8.75 13.55 -7.49
N LEU A 207 -10.01 13.12 -7.41
CA LEU A 207 -10.44 12.04 -6.54
C LEU A 207 -9.76 10.72 -6.92
N THR A 208 -9.69 10.41 -8.22
CA THR A 208 -8.99 9.20 -8.71
C THR A 208 -7.50 9.27 -8.38
N ARG A 209 -6.85 10.43 -8.59
CA ARG A 209 -5.44 10.66 -8.21
C ARG A 209 -5.21 10.56 -6.71
N TRP A 210 -6.12 11.08 -5.90
CA TRP A 210 -6.04 10.99 -4.44
C TRP A 210 -6.13 9.54 -3.96
N ASN A 211 -7.09 8.76 -4.46
CA ASN A 211 -7.22 7.35 -4.10
C ASN A 211 -5.96 6.58 -4.47
N LEU A 212 -5.46 6.73 -5.71
CA LEU A 212 -4.21 6.09 -6.13
C LEU A 212 -3.02 6.49 -5.23
N PHE A 213 -2.86 7.79 -4.95
CA PHE A 213 -1.77 8.29 -4.11
C PHE A 213 -1.82 7.72 -2.69
N ARG A 214 -3.02 7.66 -2.11
CA ARG A 214 -3.27 7.07 -0.80
C ARG A 214 -2.93 5.58 -0.83
N ASP A 215 -3.52 4.83 -1.76
CA ASP A 215 -3.41 3.37 -1.83
C ASP A 215 -1.94 2.96 -2.01
N GLU A 216 -1.16 3.65 -2.85
CA GLU A 216 0.29 3.44 -3.01
C GLU A 216 1.06 3.59 -1.69
N ARG A 217 0.71 4.58 -0.86
CA ARG A 217 1.42 4.84 0.41
C ARG A 217 0.97 3.88 1.50
N GLU A 218 -0.31 3.56 1.57
CA GLU A 218 -0.86 2.56 2.49
C GLU A 218 -0.22 1.18 2.19
N LEU A 219 -0.16 0.77 0.92
CA LEU A 219 0.52 -0.45 0.48
C LEU A 219 2.01 -0.48 0.82
N GLY A 220 2.72 0.61 0.53
CA GLY A 220 4.14 0.73 0.84
C GLY A 220 4.42 0.54 2.34
N ARG A 221 3.67 1.24 3.21
CA ARG A 221 3.78 1.09 4.67
C ARG A 221 3.44 -0.31 5.15
N ALA A 222 2.41 -0.96 4.59
CA ALA A 222 2.07 -2.33 4.94
C ALA A 222 3.17 -3.32 4.55
N ARG A 223 3.78 -3.12 3.37
CA ARG A 223 4.91 -3.93 2.90
C ARG A 223 6.14 -3.75 3.78
N GLU A 224 6.47 -2.51 4.13
CA GLU A 224 7.56 -2.22 5.08
C GLU A 224 7.32 -2.90 6.42
N TRP A 225 6.09 -2.78 6.95
CA TRP A 225 5.72 -3.37 8.23
C TRP A 225 5.89 -4.90 8.22
N LEU A 226 5.40 -5.59 7.18
CA LEU A 226 5.61 -7.03 7.03
C LEU A 226 7.09 -7.38 6.88
N GLY A 227 7.82 -6.61 6.07
CA GLY A 227 9.25 -6.80 5.82
C GLY A 227 10.05 -6.74 7.12
N LEU A 228 9.80 -5.75 7.96
CA LEU A 228 10.42 -5.61 9.29
C LEU A 228 10.12 -6.78 10.23
N LYS A 229 9.04 -7.52 9.99
CA LYS A 229 8.68 -8.76 10.71
C LYS A 229 9.24 -10.03 10.06
N GLY A 230 9.91 -9.92 8.92
CA GLY A 230 10.46 -11.07 8.19
C GLY A 230 9.48 -11.75 7.25
N TYR A 231 8.36 -11.10 6.94
CA TYR A 231 7.31 -11.63 6.08
C TYR A 231 7.14 -10.82 4.80
N ARG A 232 6.54 -11.46 3.81
CA ARG A 232 6.03 -10.82 2.60
C ARG A 232 4.66 -11.39 2.25
N SER A 233 3.81 -10.57 1.62
CA SER A 233 2.55 -11.08 1.07
C SER A 233 2.82 -12.01 -0.13
N ALA A 234 2.07 -13.10 -0.19
CA ALA A 234 2.06 -14.06 -1.27
C ALA A 234 0.67 -14.71 -1.35
N ILE A 235 -0.32 -13.95 -1.82
CA ILE A 235 -1.65 -14.47 -2.12
C ILE A 235 -1.51 -15.43 -3.31
N ARG A 236 -2.01 -16.65 -3.17
CA ARG A 236 -2.02 -17.66 -4.23
C ARG A 236 -3.31 -17.63 -5.03
#